data_AF-A0A2D7YRI0-F1
#
_entry.id   AF-A0A2D7YRI0-F1
#
_cell.length_a   1.000
_cell.length_b   1.000
_cell.length_c   1.000
_cell.angle_alpha   90.00
_cell.angle_beta   90.00
_cell.angle_gamma   90.00
#
_symmetry.space_group_name_H-M   'P 1'
#
loop_
_entity.id
_entity.type
_entity.pdbx_description
1 polymer ?
#
loop_
_entity_poly.entity_id
_entity_poly.type
_entity_poly.pdbx_seq_one_letter_code
_entity_poly.pdbx_strand_id
1 'polypeptide(L)'
;DPIAVKTTVDHLIKEWMNKAKAGTSICCMSDPSHRYFRHDVYPEYKANRTGERPAALTTALDHIRNKHRIAEYDGLEADDVMGVLAGSTALSDPVVVSIDKDMMTIPGKMLNPSKMRRPLRISKAAADRQVFMQALMGDRTDNYPGVEGIGPVKARRIIEQHGDARRCWGAVVEAFGDEDQAITMVRLSRILRAEDYNFDTGEIRLWHPVKPVWMRPTHHTTEKAKSKPSITSKPRSRQSSSTDTASETSSNKSAATNKKTQHRRKRTSKKRGGI
;
A
#
# COMPACT_ATOMS: atom_id res chain seq x y z
N ASP A 1 25.52 7.08 -5.42
CA ASP A 1 25.16 8.51 -5.32
C ASP A 1 23.70 8.66 -4.85
N PRO A 2 23.47 9.23 -3.65
CA PRO A 2 22.13 9.49 -3.12
C PRO A 2 21.27 10.42 -3.99
N ILE A 3 21.86 11.36 -4.72
CA ILE A 3 21.11 12.31 -5.58
C ILE A 3 20.50 11.57 -6.76
N ALA A 4 21.28 10.71 -7.43
CA ALA A 4 20.80 9.85 -8.50
C ALA A 4 19.64 8.94 -8.04
N VAL A 5 19.73 8.35 -6.84
CA VAL A 5 18.66 7.49 -6.28
C VAL A 5 17.36 8.27 -6.11
N LYS A 6 17.41 9.45 -5.48
CA LYS A 6 16.23 10.31 -5.27
C LYS A 6 15.59 10.75 -6.58
N THR A 7 16.43 11.16 -7.55
CA THR A 7 15.98 11.54 -8.90
C THR A 7 15.30 10.37 -9.60
N THR A 8 15.86 9.17 -9.49
CA THR A 8 15.28 7.95 -10.07
C THR A 8 13.92 7.62 -9.46
N VAL A 9 13.79 7.69 -8.13
CA VAL A 9 12.50 7.45 -7.44
C VAL A 9 11.43 8.43 -7.94
N ASP A 10 11.74 9.72 -7.98
CA ASP A 10 10.79 10.73 -8.44
C ASP A 10 10.39 10.54 -9.91
N HIS A 11 11.36 10.16 -10.75
CA HIS A 11 11.12 9.87 -12.15
C HIS A 11 10.17 8.66 -12.32
N LEU A 12 10.45 7.55 -11.62
CA LEU A 12 9.63 6.34 -11.70
C LEU A 12 8.19 6.59 -11.21
N ILE A 13 8.01 7.27 -10.08
CA ILE A 13 6.68 7.61 -9.57
C ILE A 13 5.91 8.46 -10.59
N LYS A 14 6.57 9.48 -11.18
CA LYS A 14 5.95 10.32 -12.21
C LYS A 14 5.58 9.54 -13.47
N GLU A 15 6.48 8.69 -13.96
CA GLU A 15 6.24 7.85 -15.13
C GLU A 15 5.05 6.91 -14.90
N TRP A 16 5.00 6.25 -13.73
CA TRP A 16 3.95 5.32 -13.38
C TRP A 16 2.60 6.02 -13.18
N MET A 17 2.59 7.21 -12.57
CA MET A 17 1.38 8.05 -12.50
C MET A 17 0.86 8.40 -13.89
N ASN A 18 1.74 8.76 -14.83
CA ASN A 18 1.36 9.03 -16.21
C ASN A 18 0.75 7.79 -16.89
N LYS A 19 1.39 6.62 -16.77
CA LYS A 19 0.88 5.35 -17.31
C LYS A 19 -0.47 4.95 -16.70
N ALA A 20 -0.65 5.19 -15.40
CA ALA A 20 -1.90 4.93 -14.68
C ALA A 20 -2.99 6.00 -14.93
N LYS A 21 -2.63 7.13 -15.56
CA LYS A 21 -3.48 8.33 -15.68
C LYS A 21 -3.97 8.84 -14.32
N ALA A 22 -3.10 8.82 -13.32
CA ALA A 22 -3.42 9.19 -11.94
C ALA A 22 -2.94 10.61 -11.61
N GLY A 23 -3.79 11.39 -10.94
CA GLY A 23 -3.44 12.75 -10.46
C GLY A 23 -2.71 12.76 -9.11
N THR A 24 -2.79 11.68 -8.34
CA THR A 24 -2.09 11.52 -7.06
C THR A 24 -1.60 10.08 -6.89
N SER A 25 -0.55 9.89 -6.09
CA SER A 25 -0.03 8.59 -5.71
C SER A 25 -0.01 8.42 -4.19
N ILE A 26 0.01 7.16 -3.75
CA ILE A 26 0.31 6.74 -2.38
C ILE A 26 1.33 5.62 -2.49
N CYS A 27 2.49 5.79 -1.84
CA CYS A 27 3.50 4.74 -1.74
C CYS A 27 3.16 3.84 -0.56
N CYS A 28 2.77 2.60 -0.83
CA CYS A 28 2.49 1.61 0.20
C CYS A 28 3.81 1.00 0.70
N MET A 29 3.97 0.92 2.01
CA MET A 29 5.20 0.52 2.68
C MET A 29 4.92 -0.70 3.57
N SER A 30 5.85 -1.63 3.64
CA SER A 30 5.79 -2.74 4.59
C SER A 30 6.09 -2.24 6.00
N ASP A 31 5.51 -2.90 7.00
CA ASP A 31 5.87 -2.69 8.41
C ASP A 31 7.40 -2.78 8.59
N PRO A 32 8.05 -1.75 9.17
CA PRO A 32 9.50 -1.70 9.36
C PRO A 32 10.03 -2.71 10.39
N SER A 33 9.18 -3.30 11.23
CA SER A 33 9.56 -4.38 12.14
C SER A 33 9.90 -5.69 11.40
N HIS A 34 9.48 -5.81 10.14
CA HIS A 34 9.63 -7.02 9.33
C HIS A 34 8.98 -8.28 9.93
N ARG A 35 8.08 -8.11 10.90
CA ARG A 35 7.23 -9.17 11.43
C ARG A 35 5.82 -9.01 10.89
N TYR A 36 5.52 -9.76 9.84
CA TYR A 36 4.21 -9.77 9.19
C TYR A 36 3.31 -10.89 9.70
N PHE A 37 1.99 -10.74 9.55
CA PHE A 37 1.02 -11.76 9.94
C PHE A 37 1.29 -13.14 9.31
N ARG A 38 1.90 -13.19 8.11
CA ARG A 38 2.26 -14.45 7.45
C ARG A 38 3.23 -15.28 8.28
N HIS A 39 4.08 -14.67 9.10
CA HIS A 39 4.95 -15.42 10.01
C HIS A 39 4.23 -16.00 11.24
N ASP A 40 3.05 -15.46 11.57
CA ASP A 40 2.19 -16.03 12.62
C ASP A 40 1.35 -17.18 12.07
N VAL A 41 1.09 -17.18 10.75
CA VAL A 41 0.43 -18.27 10.02
C VAL A 41 1.41 -19.40 9.68
N TYR A 42 2.64 -19.07 9.27
CA TYR A 42 3.66 -20.00 8.81
C TYR A 42 5.05 -19.48 9.19
N PRO A 43 5.66 -19.97 10.28
CA PRO A 43 6.92 -19.45 10.82
C PRO A 43 8.10 -19.40 9.83
N GLU A 44 8.15 -20.33 8.88
CA GLU A 44 9.20 -20.45 7.87
C GLU A 44 9.00 -19.48 6.70
N TYR A 45 7.92 -18.70 6.68
CA TYR A 45 7.65 -17.72 5.63
C TYR A 45 8.83 -16.76 5.46
N LYS A 46 9.34 -16.63 4.24
CA LYS A 46 10.51 -15.81 3.86
C LYS A 46 11.81 -16.13 4.62
N ALA A 47 11.89 -17.24 5.35
CA ALA A 47 13.09 -17.60 6.13
C ALA A 47 14.34 -17.83 5.27
N ASN A 48 14.18 -18.12 3.98
CA ASN A 48 15.27 -18.30 3.02
C ASN A 48 15.80 -16.98 2.43
N ARG A 49 15.22 -15.82 2.75
CA ARG A 49 15.65 -14.50 2.26
C ARG A 49 16.77 -13.93 3.14
N THR A 50 17.96 -14.51 3.05
CA THR A 50 19.14 -14.12 3.85
C THR A 50 20.01 -13.04 3.19
N GLY A 51 19.65 -12.59 1.99
CA GLY A 51 20.45 -11.64 1.21
C GLY A 51 20.50 -10.24 1.83
N GLU A 52 21.63 -9.56 1.65
CA GLU A 52 21.78 -8.16 2.02
C GLU A 52 20.89 -7.25 1.17
N ARG A 53 20.31 -6.22 1.81
CA ARG A 53 19.51 -5.22 1.10
C ARG A 53 20.42 -4.29 0.30
N PRO A 54 20.03 -3.88 -0.92
CA PRO A 54 20.80 -2.91 -1.69
C PRO A 54 21.01 -1.61 -0.91
N ALA A 55 22.23 -1.09 -0.87
CA ALA A 55 22.56 0.14 -0.13
C ALA A 55 21.71 1.37 -0.55
N ALA A 56 21.28 1.40 -1.81
CA ALA A 56 20.39 2.46 -2.33
C ALA A 56 18.97 2.42 -1.74
N LEU A 57 18.54 1.27 -1.22
CA LEU A 57 17.16 1.08 -0.73
C LEU A 57 16.85 2.03 0.42
N THR A 58 17.73 2.14 1.43
CA THR A 58 17.52 3.05 2.57
C THR A 58 17.33 4.49 2.09
N THR A 59 18.18 4.96 1.18
CA THR A 59 18.06 6.31 0.60
C THR A 59 16.74 6.50 -0.15
N ALA A 60 16.29 5.48 -0.91
CA ALA A 60 15.02 5.53 -1.62
C ALA A 60 13.83 5.59 -0.67
N LEU A 61 13.80 4.73 0.36
CA LEU A 61 12.72 4.68 1.36
C LEU A 61 12.63 6.00 2.13
N ASP A 62 13.76 6.55 2.58
CA ASP A 62 13.80 7.84 3.29
C ASP A 62 13.27 8.97 2.41
N HIS A 63 13.63 8.98 1.13
CA HIS A 63 13.14 9.98 0.18
C HIS A 63 11.63 9.86 -0.02
N ILE A 64 11.11 8.64 -0.16
CA ILE A 64 9.68 8.35 -0.27
C ILE A 64 8.93 8.88 0.95
N ARG A 65 9.39 8.55 2.17
CA ARG A 65 8.74 8.99 3.42
C ARG A 65 8.73 10.50 3.60
N ASN A 66 9.77 11.19 3.12
CA ASN A 66 9.90 12.63 3.27
C ASN A 66 9.09 13.42 2.23
N LYS A 67 8.96 12.92 1.00
CA LYS A 67 8.45 13.69 -0.14
C LYS A 67 7.08 13.22 -0.65
N HIS A 68 6.74 11.95 -0.48
CA HIS A 68 5.54 11.36 -1.05
C HIS A 68 4.52 11.00 0.03
N ARG A 69 3.25 10.85 -0.38
CA ARG A 69 2.22 10.30 0.52
C ARG A 69 2.51 8.83 0.70
N ILE A 70 2.48 8.35 1.94
CA ILE A 70 2.70 6.94 2.26
C ILE A 70 1.47 6.35 2.94
N ALA A 71 1.33 5.04 2.82
CA ALA A 71 0.47 4.23 3.67
C ALA A 71 1.31 3.07 4.21
N GLU A 72 1.21 2.82 5.51
CA GLU A 72 1.94 1.76 6.21
C GLU A 72 1.03 1.28 7.33
N TYR A 73 0.79 -0.03 7.38
CA TYR A 73 -0.06 -0.66 8.38
C TYR A 73 0.73 -1.71 9.13
N ASP A 74 0.61 -1.61 10.44
CA ASP A 74 1.15 -2.51 11.43
C ASP A 74 0.86 -3.99 11.05
N GLY A 75 1.92 -4.78 10.92
CA GLY A 75 1.88 -6.23 10.74
C GLY A 75 1.66 -6.65 9.29
N LEU A 76 1.60 -5.68 8.38
CA LEU A 76 1.32 -5.88 6.97
C LEU A 76 2.54 -5.62 6.09
N GLU A 77 2.56 -6.31 4.96
CA GLU A 77 3.47 -6.03 3.87
C GLU A 77 2.88 -4.98 2.92
N ALA A 78 3.73 -4.33 2.12
CA ALA A 78 3.31 -3.27 1.20
C ALA A 78 2.23 -3.75 0.21
N ASP A 79 2.28 -5.02 -0.19
CA ASP A 79 1.27 -5.67 -1.03
C ASP A 79 -0.11 -5.75 -0.36
N ASP A 80 -0.18 -6.13 0.90
CA ASP A 80 -1.41 -6.16 1.69
C ASP A 80 -1.97 -4.75 1.89
N VAL A 81 -1.10 -3.76 2.17
CA VAL A 81 -1.52 -2.35 2.23
C VAL A 81 -2.10 -1.91 0.87
N MET A 82 -1.49 -2.30 -0.24
CA MET A 82 -2.01 -2.04 -1.59
C MET A 82 -3.37 -2.72 -1.82
N GLY A 83 -3.53 -3.99 -1.44
CA GLY A 83 -4.78 -4.74 -1.62
C GLY A 83 -5.93 -4.21 -0.78
N VAL A 84 -5.66 -3.84 0.47
CA VAL A 84 -6.62 -3.20 1.39
C VAL A 84 -7.07 -1.85 0.84
N LEU A 85 -6.14 -1.01 0.39
CA LEU A 85 -6.47 0.31 -0.16
C LEU A 85 -7.17 0.22 -1.53
N ALA A 86 -6.82 -0.76 -2.37
CA ALA A 86 -7.40 -0.91 -3.70
C ALA A 86 -8.91 -1.18 -3.68
N GLY A 87 -9.40 -1.89 -2.66
CA GLY A 87 -10.83 -2.14 -2.45
C GLY A 87 -11.52 -1.14 -1.52
N SER A 88 -10.78 -0.19 -0.94
CA SER A 88 -11.32 0.75 0.06
C SER A 88 -12.19 1.82 -0.59
N THR A 89 -13.27 2.21 0.09
CA THR A 89 -14.12 3.33 -0.32
C THR A 89 -13.45 4.69 -0.17
N ALA A 90 -12.30 4.76 0.51
CA ALA A 90 -11.53 5.98 0.69
C ALA A 90 -10.84 6.46 -0.60
N LEU A 91 -10.66 5.56 -1.59
CA LEU A 91 -10.00 5.86 -2.86
C LEU A 91 -10.99 5.68 -4.02
N SER A 92 -11.07 6.68 -4.90
CA SER A 92 -11.90 6.60 -6.10
C SER A 92 -11.12 5.94 -7.25
N ASP A 93 -11.54 4.73 -7.65
CA ASP A 93 -11.01 3.96 -8.80
C ASP A 93 -9.47 3.82 -8.81
N PRO A 94 -8.86 3.31 -7.73
CA PRO A 94 -7.41 3.21 -7.60
C PRO A 94 -6.80 2.25 -8.63
N VAL A 95 -5.54 2.52 -8.99
CA VAL A 95 -4.70 1.63 -9.79
C VAL A 95 -3.54 1.16 -8.93
N VAL A 96 -3.44 -0.15 -8.70
CA VAL A 96 -2.28 -0.76 -8.06
C VAL A 96 -1.16 -0.85 -9.09
N VAL A 97 0.00 -0.30 -8.77
CA VAL A 97 1.17 -0.31 -9.64
C VAL A 97 2.27 -1.12 -8.96
N SER A 98 2.62 -2.26 -9.56
CA SER A 98 3.73 -3.10 -9.09
C SER A 98 4.24 -3.99 -10.22
N ILE A 99 5.52 -4.35 -10.17
CA ILE A 99 6.08 -5.35 -11.08
C ILE A 99 5.79 -6.78 -10.62
N ASP A 100 5.31 -6.94 -9.39
CA ASP A 100 5.02 -8.23 -8.79
C ASP A 100 3.82 -8.91 -9.44
N LYS A 101 3.96 -10.21 -9.74
CA LYS A 101 2.90 -11.04 -10.30
C LYS A 101 1.76 -11.25 -9.29
N ASP A 102 2.04 -11.15 -7.99
CA ASP A 102 1.08 -11.52 -6.96
C ASP A 102 -0.06 -10.50 -6.82
N MET A 103 0.12 -9.28 -7.35
CA MET A 103 -0.94 -8.26 -7.42
C MET A 103 -2.15 -8.73 -8.22
N MET A 104 -2.00 -9.75 -9.07
CA MET A 104 -3.09 -10.35 -9.83
C MET A 104 -4.13 -11.06 -8.94
N THR A 105 -3.84 -11.24 -7.65
CA THR A 105 -4.80 -11.74 -6.62
C THR A 105 -5.72 -10.66 -6.05
N ILE A 106 -5.52 -9.40 -6.44
CA ILE A 106 -6.32 -8.25 -6.00
C ILE A 106 -7.37 -7.93 -7.09
N PRO A 107 -8.66 -7.82 -6.75
CA PRO A 107 -9.68 -7.31 -7.67
C PRO A 107 -9.48 -5.81 -7.87
N GLY A 108 -9.54 -5.31 -9.11
CA GLY A 108 -9.34 -3.89 -9.40
C GLY A 108 -8.46 -3.63 -10.61
N LYS A 109 -7.93 -2.41 -10.73
CA LYS A 109 -7.00 -2.05 -11.81
C LYS A 109 -5.56 -2.34 -11.39
N MET A 110 -4.88 -3.19 -12.14
CA MET A 110 -3.48 -3.57 -11.94
C MET A 110 -2.64 -3.03 -13.10
N LEU A 111 -1.48 -2.46 -12.79
CA LEU A 111 -0.51 -2.01 -13.78
C LEU A 111 0.88 -2.54 -13.43
N ASN A 112 1.39 -3.46 -14.25
CA ASN A 112 2.81 -3.79 -14.26
C ASN A 112 3.54 -2.83 -15.20
N PRO A 113 4.26 -1.81 -14.67
CA PRO A 113 4.81 -0.74 -15.51
C PRO A 113 5.89 -1.22 -16.49
N SER A 114 6.48 -2.39 -16.23
CA SER A 114 7.52 -3.02 -17.06
C SER A 114 6.94 -3.84 -18.22
N LYS A 115 5.68 -4.29 -18.11
CA LYS A 115 5.06 -5.20 -19.09
C LYS A 115 3.83 -4.61 -19.77
N MET A 116 3.23 -3.56 -19.21
CA MET A 116 1.92 -3.06 -19.60
C MET A 116 1.97 -1.57 -19.94
N ARG A 117 1.26 -1.20 -21.01
CA ARG A 117 1.09 0.21 -21.41
C ARG A 117 -0.10 0.91 -20.74
N ARG A 118 -1.05 0.13 -20.22
CA ARG A 118 -2.26 0.61 -19.56
C ARG A 118 -2.69 -0.37 -18.47
N PRO A 119 -3.45 0.06 -17.44
CA PRO A 119 -3.94 -0.86 -16.42
C PRO A 119 -4.88 -1.93 -16.98
N LEU A 120 -4.80 -3.14 -16.43
CA LEU A 120 -5.74 -4.24 -16.67
C LEU A 120 -6.72 -4.31 -15.50
N ARG A 121 -8.01 -4.50 -15.78
CA ARG A 121 -9.01 -4.71 -14.75
C ARG A 121 -9.16 -6.21 -14.46
N ILE A 122 -8.95 -6.59 -13.21
CA ILE A 122 -9.12 -7.95 -12.70
C ILE A 122 -10.46 -8.04 -11.97
N SER A 123 -11.29 -9.02 -12.36
CA SER A 123 -12.54 -9.31 -11.66
C SER A 123 -12.27 -10.07 -10.36
N LYS A 124 -13.21 -10.00 -9.40
CA LYS A 124 -13.08 -10.78 -8.15
C LYS A 124 -12.92 -12.27 -8.41
N ALA A 125 -13.67 -12.83 -9.36
CA ALA A 125 -13.57 -14.25 -9.71
C ALA A 125 -12.19 -14.62 -10.30
N ALA A 126 -11.61 -13.75 -11.15
CA ALA A 126 -10.27 -13.98 -11.68
C ALA A 126 -9.20 -13.89 -10.58
N ALA A 127 -9.32 -12.90 -9.70
CA ALA A 127 -8.45 -12.74 -8.54
C ALA A 127 -8.51 -13.94 -7.58
N ASP A 128 -9.72 -14.44 -7.28
CA ASP A 128 -9.93 -15.62 -6.45
C ASP A 128 -9.30 -16.88 -7.07
N ARG A 129 -9.44 -17.08 -8.39
CA ARG A 129 -8.75 -18.18 -9.10
C ARG A 129 -7.23 -18.06 -9.02
N GLN A 130 -6.68 -16.85 -9.14
CA GLN A 130 -5.24 -16.62 -9.05
C GLN A 130 -4.69 -16.97 -7.66
N VAL A 131 -5.44 -16.65 -6.60
CA VAL A 131 -5.09 -17.04 -5.21
C VAL A 131 -4.97 -18.56 -5.09
N PHE A 132 -5.95 -19.30 -5.61
CA PHE A 132 -5.93 -20.77 -5.56
C PHE A 132 -4.82 -21.37 -6.42
N MET A 133 -4.57 -20.83 -7.61
CA MET A 133 -3.45 -21.26 -8.44
C MET A 133 -2.12 -21.07 -7.71
N GLN A 134 -1.90 -19.93 -7.06
CA GLN A 134 -0.67 -19.69 -6.30
C GLN A 134 -0.56 -20.59 -5.06
N ALA A 135 -1.66 -20.82 -4.34
CA ALA A 135 -1.67 -21.75 -3.21
C ALA A 135 -1.23 -23.16 -3.65
N LEU A 136 -1.75 -23.65 -4.77
CA LEU A 136 -1.37 -24.94 -5.36
C LEU A 136 0.10 -25.01 -5.77
N MET A 137 0.64 -23.93 -6.35
CA MET A 137 2.02 -23.91 -6.85
C MET A 137 3.07 -23.71 -5.75
N GLY A 138 2.69 -23.08 -4.64
CA GLY A 138 3.64 -22.53 -3.70
C GLY A 138 4.36 -21.30 -4.25
N ASP A 139 5.24 -20.72 -3.44
CA ASP A 139 6.21 -19.73 -3.89
C ASP A 139 7.53 -19.93 -3.15
N ARG A 140 8.53 -20.40 -3.89
CA ARG A 140 9.87 -20.67 -3.37
C ARG A 140 10.57 -19.39 -2.91
N THR A 141 10.28 -18.24 -3.52
CA THR A 141 10.86 -16.95 -3.13
C THR A 141 10.32 -16.48 -1.77
N ASP A 142 9.11 -16.91 -1.43
CA ASP A 142 8.46 -16.66 -0.14
C ASP A 142 8.53 -17.84 0.85
N ASN A 143 9.20 -18.91 0.45
CA ASN A 143 9.43 -20.10 1.25
C ASN A 143 8.16 -20.83 1.71
N TYR A 144 7.15 -20.98 0.84
CA TYR A 144 6.03 -21.89 1.09
C TYR A 144 5.84 -22.89 -0.07
N PRO A 145 5.55 -24.17 0.22
CA PRO A 145 5.78 -25.26 -0.74
C PRO A 145 4.66 -25.48 -1.77
N GLY A 146 3.41 -25.12 -1.46
CA GLY A 146 2.27 -25.56 -2.26
C GLY A 146 2.12 -27.08 -2.28
N VAL A 147 1.61 -27.64 -3.39
CA VAL A 147 1.48 -29.08 -3.61
C VAL A 147 2.66 -29.60 -4.44
N GLU A 148 3.30 -30.66 -3.97
CA GLU A 148 4.42 -31.27 -4.69
C GLU A 148 4.03 -31.69 -6.11
N GLY A 149 4.87 -31.33 -7.08
CA GLY A 149 4.67 -31.68 -8.48
C GLY A 149 3.56 -30.90 -9.20
N ILE A 150 2.92 -29.91 -8.57
CA ILE A 150 1.93 -29.01 -9.18
C ILE A 150 2.58 -27.68 -9.56
N GLY A 151 3.05 -27.58 -10.81
CA GLY A 151 3.52 -26.32 -11.40
C GLY A 151 2.38 -25.51 -12.07
N PRO A 152 2.72 -24.38 -12.73
CA PRO A 152 1.74 -23.47 -13.32
C PRO A 152 0.73 -24.09 -14.28
N VAL A 153 1.16 -25.07 -15.08
CA VAL A 153 0.29 -25.76 -16.06
C VAL A 153 -0.74 -26.63 -15.34
N LYS A 154 -0.31 -27.42 -14.34
CA LYS A 154 -1.23 -28.29 -13.58
C LYS A 154 -2.17 -27.47 -12.70
N ALA A 155 -1.66 -26.45 -12.00
CA ALA A 155 -2.49 -25.54 -11.19
C ALA A 155 -3.56 -24.86 -12.04
N ARG A 156 -3.20 -24.37 -13.23
CA ARG A 156 -4.16 -23.81 -14.19
C ARG A 156 -5.23 -24.82 -14.58
N ARG A 157 -4.82 -26.03 -14.97
CA ARG A 157 -5.76 -27.09 -15.37
C ARG A 157 -6.75 -27.42 -14.27
N ILE A 158 -6.29 -27.53 -13.02
CA ILE A 158 -7.14 -27.77 -11.86
C ILE A 158 -8.15 -26.62 -11.73
N ILE A 159 -7.71 -25.37 -11.70
CA ILE A 159 -8.59 -24.23 -11.40
C ILE A 159 -9.53 -23.85 -12.55
N GLU A 160 -9.07 -23.86 -13.80
CA GLU A 160 -9.88 -23.44 -14.95
C GLU A 160 -10.99 -24.45 -15.32
N GLN A 161 -10.87 -25.70 -14.90
CA GLN A 161 -11.93 -26.72 -15.05
C GLN A 161 -13.17 -26.44 -14.18
N HIS A 162 -13.05 -25.53 -13.21
CA HIS A 162 -14.10 -25.22 -12.25
C HIS A 162 -14.58 -23.77 -12.43
N GLY A 163 -15.83 -23.62 -12.89
CA GLY A 163 -16.36 -22.30 -13.28
C GLY A 163 -16.49 -21.27 -12.14
N ASP A 164 -16.68 -21.72 -10.90
CA ASP A 164 -16.86 -20.84 -9.72
C ASP A 164 -15.87 -21.14 -8.59
N ALA A 165 -15.74 -20.17 -7.66
CA ALA A 165 -14.78 -20.24 -6.57
C ALA A 165 -15.04 -21.38 -5.57
N ARG A 166 -16.30 -21.81 -5.37
CA ARG A 166 -16.61 -22.92 -4.45
C ARG A 166 -16.14 -24.24 -5.04
N ARG A 167 -16.37 -24.45 -6.34
CA ARG A 167 -15.86 -25.62 -7.05
C ARG A 167 -14.33 -25.61 -7.14
N CYS A 168 -13.71 -24.44 -7.32
CA CYS A 168 -12.26 -24.31 -7.24
C CYS A 168 -11.73 -24.76 -5.88
N TRP A 169 -12.38 -24.37 -4.77
CA TRP A 169 -11.93 -24.75 -3.43
C TRP A 169 -11.92 -26.27 -3.23
N GLY A 170 -12.99 -26.98 -3.61
CA GLY A 170 -13.03 -28.44 -3.49
C GLY A 170 -11.87 -29.12 -4.21
N ALA A 171 -11.52 -28.66 -5.41
CA ALA A 171 -10.39 -29.19 -6.18
C ALA A 171 -9.02 -28.84 -5.56
N VAL A 172 -8.92 -27.68 -4.88
CA VAL A 172 -7.72 -27.34 -4.10
C VAL A 172 -7.56 -28.31 -2.94
N VAL A 173 -8.62 -28.55 -2.15
CA VAL A 173 -8.59 -29.49 -1.04
C VAL A 173 -8.22 -30.90 -1.51
N GLU A 174 -8.81 -31.37 -2.61
CA GLU A 174 -8.47 -32.66 -3.21
C GLU A 174 -7.00 -32.76 -3.61
N ALA A 175 -6.43 -31.69 -4.21
CA ALA A 175 -5.04 -31.67 -4.61
C ALA A 175 -4.05 -31.70 -3.43
N PHE A 176 -4.41 -31.08 -2.30
CA PHE A 176 -3.61 -31.13 -1.08
C PHE A 176 -3.79 -32.44 -0.31
N GLY A 177 -5.00 -33.01 -0.29
CA GLY A 177 -5.35 -34.14 0.58
C GLY A 177 -5.52 -33.78 2.06
N ASP A 178 -5.23 -32.52 2.43
CA ASP A 178 -5.33 -31.95 3.77
C ASP A 178 -5.93 -30.54 3.66
N GLU A 179 -7.12 -30.33 4.23
CA GLU A 179 -7.83 -29.06 4.16
C GLU A 179 -7.13 -27.96 4.98
N ASP A 180 -6.52 -28.29 6.12
CA ASP A 180 -5.84 -27.31 6.98
C ASP A 180 -4.55 -26.82 6.31
N GLN A 181 -3.82 -27.72 5.65
CA GLN A 181 -2.69 -27.35 4.81
C GLN A 181 -3.13 -26.45 3.64
N ALA A 182 -4.21 -26.81 2.95
CA ALA A 182 -4.76 -26.01 1.86
C ALA A 182 -5.18 -24.60 2.32
N ILE A 183 -5.85 -24.49 3.48
CA ILE A 183 -6.24 -23.20 4.07
C ILE A 183 -4.99 -22.36 4.37
N THR A 184 -3.96 -22.97 4.94
CA THR A 184 -2.70 -22.30 5.24
C THR A 184 -2.05 -21.75 3.97
N MET A 185 -1.96 -22.54 2.90
CA MET A 185 -1.36 -22.08 1.63
C MET A 185 -2.18 -20.96 0.98
N VAL A 186 -3.51 -20.99 1.08
CA VAL A 186 -4.36 -19.88 0.60
C VAL A 186 -4.16 -18.62 1.43
N ARG A 187 -3.99 -18.73 2.75
CA ARG A 187 -3.69 -17.56 3.61
C ARG A 187 -2.35 -16.92 3.26
N LEU A 188 -1.35 -17.73 2.88
CA LEU A 188 -0.03 -17.22 2.47
C LEU A 188 -0.06 -16.58 1.09
N SER A 189 -0.74 -17.18 0.11
CA SER A 189 -0.80 -16.66 -1.27
C SER A 189 -1.75 -15.48 -1.46
N ARG A 190 -2.72 -15.29 -0.57
CA ARG A 190 -3.69 -14.20 -0.68
C ARG A 190 -3.12 -12.90 -0.11
N ILE A 191 -3.14 -11.86 -0.94
CA ILE A 191 -2.99 -10.48 -0.50
C ILE A 191 -4.30 -10.04 0.18
N LEU A 192 -4.20 -9.39 1.35
CA LEU A 192 -5.36 -8.86 2.06
C LEU A 192 -6.14 -7.88 1.19
N ARG A 193 -7.48 -7.96 1.25
CA ARG A 193 -8.38 -7.03 0.56
C ARG A 193 -9.07 -6.11 1.56
N ALA A 194 -9.79 -5.11 1.07
CA ALA A 194 -10.45 -4.13 1.94
C ALA A 194 -11.37 -4.78 2.99
N GLU A 195 -12.06 -5.86 2.63
CA GLU A 195 -12.90 -6.63 3.54
C GLU A 195 -12.13 -7.47 4.57
N ASP A 196 -10.81 -7.59 4.41
CA ASP A 196 -9.92 -8.39 5.24
C ASP A 196 -9.14 -7.56 6.27
N TYR A 197 -9.41 -6.25 6.39
CA TYR A 197 -8.74 -5.36 7.33
C TYR A 197 -9.71 -4.47 8.09
N ASN A 198 -9.54 -4.40 9.42
CA ASN A 198 -10.28 -3.49 10.26
C ASN A 198 -9.45 -2.21 10.50
N PHE A 199 -9.86 -1.08 9.90
CA PHE A 199 -9.13 0.19 10.02
C PHE A 199 -9.16 0.81 11.42
N ASP A 200 -10.08 0.39 12.29
CA ASP A 200 -10.18 0.90 13.66
C ASP A 200 -9.32 0.09 14.62
N THR A 201 -9.32 -1.24 14.46
CA THR A 201 -8.61 -2.14 15.38
C THR A 201 -7.24 -2.54 14.86
N GLY A 202 -6.98 -2.51 13.56
CA GLY A 202 -5.78 -3.07 12.93
C GLY A 202 -5.79 -4.61 12.87
N GLU A 203 -6.91 -5.25 13.17
CA GLU A 203 -7.07 -6.69 13.01
C GLU A 203 -7.25 -7.05 11.53
N ILE A 204 -6.74 -8.23 11.19
CA ILE A 204 -6.87 -8.81 9.87
C ILE A 204 -7.84 -9.98 9.91
N ARG A 205 -8.52 -10.21 8.80
CA ARG A 205 -9.36 -11.38 8.59
C ARG A 205 -8.61 -12.38 7.73
N LEU A 206 -8.17 -13.49 8.32
CA LEU A 206 -7.57 -14.57 7.57
C LEU A 206 -8.62 -15.23 6.68
N TRP A 207 -8.20 -15.58 5.46
CA TRP A 207 -9.06 -16.31 4.54
C TRP A 207 -9.45 -17.67 5.12
N HIS A 208 -10.70 -18.04 4.89
CA HIS A 208 -11.26 -19.35 5.22
C HIS A 208 -12.48 -19.59 4.31
N PRO A 209 -12.76 -20.83 3.86
CA PRO A 209 -13.88 -21.12 2.97
C PRO A 209 -15.26 -20.84 3.58
N VAL A 210 -15.44 -21.13 4.87
CA VAL A 210 -16.72 -20.96 5.60
C VAL A 210 -16.67 -19.94 6.75
N LYS A 211 -15.72 -20.07 7.68
CA LYS A 211 -15.65 -19.28 8.92
C LYS A 211 -14.32 -18.50 9.01
N PRO A 212 -14.26 -17.26 8.53
CA PRO A 212 -13.05 -16.47 8.64
C PRO A 212 -12.69 -16.19 10.10
N VAL A 213 -11.39 -16.14 10.38
CA VAL A 213 -10.84 -15.84 11.71
C VAL A 213 -10.23 -14.46 11.68
N TRP A 214 -10.56 -13.64 12.68
CA TRP A 214 -9.91 -12.36 12.90
C TRP A 214 -8.73 -12.54 13.84
N MET A 215 -7.62 -11.90 13.52
CA MET A 215 -6.45 -11.88 14.40
C MET A 215 -5.77 -10.52 14.37
N ARG A 216 -5.05 -10.22 15.44
CA ARG A 216 -4.10 -9.12 15.47
C ARG A 216 -2.71 -9.68 15.11
N PRO A 217 -2.04 -9.15 14.08
CA PRO A 217 -0.65 -9.53 13.79
C PRO A 217 0.25 -9.28 15.00
N THR A 218 1.22 -10.18 15.22
CA THR A 218 2.18 -10.06 16.32
C THR A 218 3.26 -9.04 15.95
N HIS A 219 3.49 -8.06 16.82
CA HIS A 219 4.53 -7.04 16.64
C HIS A 219 5.73 -7.26 17.56
N HIS A 220 6.92 -6.88 17.11
CA HIS A 220 8.15 -6.99 17.90
C HIS A 220 8.42 -5.81 18.85
N THR A 221 7.59 -4.77 18.88
CA THR A 221 7.81 -3.64 19.80
C THR A 221 6.94 -3.74 21.03
N THR A 222 7.61 -4.07 22.15
CA THR A 222 7.28 -3.54 23.47
C THR A 222 7.07 -2.02 23.38
N GLU A 223 5.94 -1.56 23.90
CA GLU A 223 5.65 -0.16 24.21
C GLU A 223 5.95 0.89 23.12
N LYS A 224 5.17 0.88 22.03
CA LYS A 224 4.83 2.15 21.37
C LYS A 224 3.34 2.21 21.04
N ALA A 225 2.75 3.34 21.43
CA ALA A 225 1.33 3.59 21.43
C ALA A 225 0.68 3.29 20.08
N LYS A 226 -0.45 2.58 20.14
CA LYS A 226 -1.54 2.44 19.16
C LYS A 226 -1.52 3.56 18.10
N SER A 227 -0.67 3.47 17.09
CA SER A 227 -0.75 4.38 15.95
C SER A 227 -1.88 3.88 15.06
N LYS A 228 -2.92 4.69 14.89
CA LYS A 228 -3.99 4.35 13.96
C LYS A 228 -3.42 4.15 12.55
N PRO A 229 -4.01 3.25 11.75
CA PRO A 229 -3.66 3.11 10.33
C PRO A 229 -3.75 4.49 9.69
N SER A 230 -2.63 5.00 9.18
CA SER A 230 -2.58 6.40 8.71
C SER A 230 -2.00 6.50 7.32
N ILE A 231 -2.71 7.25 6.48
CA ILE A 231 -2.19 7.75 5.21
C ILE A 231 -1.65 9.14 5.53
N THR A 232 -0.37 9.42 5.21
CA THR A 232 0.19 10.74 5.49
C THR A 232 -0.50 11.82 4.64
N SER A 233 -0.89 12.92 5.28
CA SER A 233 -1.53 14.07 4.62
C SER A 233 -0.49 15.03 4.03
N LYS A 234 -0.12 14.82 2.76
CA LYS A 234 0.92 15.59 2.01
C LYS A 234 2.31 15.62 2.73
N PRO A 235 3.41 15.86 1.99
CA PRO A 235 4.74 15.76 2.58
C PRO A 235 4.93 16.72 3.76
N ARG A 236 5.62 16.23 4.80
CA ARG A 236 6.04 17.02 5.97
C ARG A 236 6.85 18.20 5.43
N SER A 237 6.28 19.41 5.48
CA SER A 237 7.05 20.62 5.19
C SER A 237 8.19 20.68 6.20
N ARG A 238 9.44 20.69 5.71
CA ARG A 238 10.58 21.02 6.56
C ARG A 238 10.28 22.38 7.20
N GLN A 239 10.12 22.41 8.52
CA GLN A 239 10.33 23.64 9.26
C GLN A 239 11.79 24.02 9.03
N SER A 240 12.01 25.06 8.24
CA SER A 240 13.28 25.77 8.20
C SER A 240 13.49 26.40 9.59
N SER A 241 14.37 25.83 10.39
CA SER A 241 14.93 26.54 11.54
C SER A 241 15.91 27.58 11.02
N SER A 242 15.38 28.76 10.68
CA SER A 242 16.13 30.00 10.56
C SER A 242 15.97 30.78 11.87
N THR A 243 17.05 30.86 12.65
CA THR A 243 17.30 31.91 13.64
C THR A 243 18.82 32.10 13.61
N ASP A 244 19.32 33.01 12.77
CA ASP A 244 19.55 34.43 13.06
C ASP A 244 20.40 34.68 14.31
N THR A 245 21.69 34.88 14.02
CA THR A 245 22.60 35.91 14.54
C THR A 245 22.04 36.91 15.57
N ALA A 246 22.69 36.97 16.74
CA ALA A 246 22.74 38.11 17.66
C ALA A 246 24.12 38.78 17.49
N SER A 247 24.25 40.00 16.94
CA SER A 247 23.92 41.34 17.44
C SER A 247 25.09 42.00 18.19
N GLU A 248 25.80 42.88 17.49
CA GLU A 248 26.64 43.95 18.06
C GLU A 248 25.91 45.30 17.94
N THR A 249 25.75 45.93 19.10
CA THR A 249 25.83 47.36 19.44
C THR A 249 25.23 48.49 18.57
N SER A 250 24.48 49.34 19.30
CA SER A 250 24.53 50.82 19.32
C SER A 250 23.33 51.61 18.78
N SER A 251 22.62 52.23 19.74
CA SER A 251 22.25 53.65 19.83
C SER A 251 21.79 54.41 18.57
N ASN A 252 20.52 54.87 18.54
CA ASN A 252 20.15 56.26 18.85
C ASN A 252 18.66 56.59 18.59
N LYS A 253 18.01 57.13 19.62
CA LYS A 253 17.10 58.29 19.68
C LYS A 253 16.38 58.81 18.40
N SER A 254 15.05 58.90 18.54
CA SER A 254 14.23 60.14 18.48
C SER A 254 13.14 60.28 17.41
N ALA A 255 12.01 60.78 17.94
CA ALA A 255 11.04 61.71 17.36
C ALA A 255 9.83 61.16 16.59
N ALA A 256 8.67 61.39 17.22
CA ALA A 256 7.32 61.34 16.72
C ALA A 256 7.07 62.24 15.50
N THR A 257 6.13 61.87 14.62
CA THR A 257 5.01 62.77 14.30
C THR A 257 3.80 62.03 13.70
N ASN A 258 2.65 62.52 14.14
CA ASN A 258 1.28 62.19 13.81
C ASN A 258 0.91 62.68 12.40
N LYS A 259 0.05 61.98 11.64
CA LYS A 259 -0.97 62.63 10.77
C LYS A 259 -2.06 61.65 10.29
N LYS A 260 -3.27 61.88 10.81
CA LYS A 260 -4.57 61.53 10.24
C LYS A 260 -4.73 62.09 8.82
N THR A 261 -5.43 61.36 7.94
CA THR A 261 -6.42 61.99 7.06
C THR A 261 -7.59 61.05 6.75
N GLN A 262 -8.80 61.52 7.06
CA GLN A 262 -10.10 61.01 6.61
C GLN A 262 -10.42 61.58 5.22
N HIS A 263 -11.14 60.84 4.37
CA HIS A 263 -12.31 61.31 3.58
C HIS A 263 -12.90 60.10 2.83
N ARG A 264 -14.14 59.64 3.08
CA ARG A 264 -15.49 60.22 2.95
C ARG A 264 -16.13 60.02 1.56
N ARG A 265 -17.05 59.04 1.53
CA ARG A 265 -18.40 58.97 0.88
C ARG A 265 -18.60 59.34 -0.60
N LYS A 266 -19.31 58.44 -1.31
CA LYS A 266 -20.63 58.59 -2.00
C LYS A 266 -20.94 57.24 -2.68
N ARG A 267 -21.99 56.45 -2.38
CA ARG A 267 -23.46 56.58 -2.48
C ARG A 267 -23.98 56.83 -3.92
N THR A 268 -24.68 55.85 -4.49
CA THR A 268 -25.86 55.87 -5.43
C THR A 268 -26.10 54.41 -5.90
N SER A 269 -27.20 53.73 -5.53
CA SER A 269 -28.51 53.58 -6.22
C SER A 269 -28.38 53.36 -7.75
N LYS A 270 -29.02 52.42 -8.44
CA LYS A 270 -30.45 52.04 -8.42
C LYS A 270 -30.72 50.94 -9.50
N LYS A 271 -31.70 50.07 -9.22
CA LYS A 271 -32.77 49.50 -10.12
C LYS A 271 -32.49 48.48 -11.25
N ARG A 272 -33.33 47.41 -11.18
CA ARG A 272 -34.14 46.70 -12.24
C ARG A 272 -33.38 45.90 -13.29
N GLY A 273 -33.77 44.70 -13.73
CA GLY A 273 -34.97 43.87 -13.54
C GLY A 273 -35.26 43.08 -14.84
N GLY A 274 -35.70 41.81 -14.74
CA GLY A 274 -36.21 40.96 -15.84
C GLY A 274 -35.15 40.46 -16.84
N ILE A 275 -35.13 39.24 -17.34
CA ILE A 275 -36.15 38.19 -17.55
C ILE A 275 -35.59 36.84 -17.06
#